data_AF-A0A934LVZ8-F1
#
_entry.id   AF-A0A934LVZ8-F1
#
_cell.length_a   1.000
_cell.length_b   1.000
_cell.length_c   1.000
_cell.angle_alpha   90.00
_cell.angle_beta   90.00
_cell.angle_gamma   90.00
#
_symmetry.space_group_name_H-M   'P 1'
#
loop_
_entity.id
_entity.type
_entity.pdbx_description
1 polymer ?
#
loop_
_entity_poly.entity_id
_entity_poly.type
_entity_poly.pdbx_seq_one_letter_code
_entity_poly.pdbx_strand_id
1 'polypeptide(L)' 'MAAMTSRQRMLTALNGGLPDRLPVTTHHVMAYFLDKYMGGMSAYEFFDHFDLDAW' A
#
# COMPACT_ATOMS: atom_id res chain seq x y z
N MET A 1 -0.50 -10.90 16.67
CA MET A 1 -1.91 -10.82 16.24
C MET A 1 -1.99 -11.33 14.82
N ALA A 2 -3.08 -12.00 14.42
CA ALA A 2 -3.25 -12.38 13.02
C ALA A 2 -3.35 -11.10 12.17
N ALA A 3 -2.62 -11.04 11.06
CA ALA A 3 -2.69 -9.92 10.12
C ALA A 3 -4.09 -9.82 9.51
N MET A 4 -4.62 -8.61 9.33
CA MET A 4 -5.90 -8.40 8.68
C MET A 4 -5.78 -8.72 7.19
N THR A 5 -6.79 -9.41 6.65
CA THR A 5 -6.98 -9.52 5.20
C THR A 5 -7.24 -8.14 4.58
N SER A 6 -7.00 -7.98 3.29
CA SER A 6 -7.26 -6.73 2.56
C SER A 6 -8.70 -6.25 2.67
N ARG A 7 -9.66 -7.19 2.60
CA ARG A 7 -11.08 -6.89 2.83
C ARG A 7 -11.31 -6.33 4.23
N GLN A 8 -10.71 -6.91 5.26
CA GLN A 8 -10.84 -6.43 6.63
C GLN A 8 -10.25 -5.03 6.77
N ARG A 9 -9.08 -4.76 6.18
CA ARG A 9 -8.46 -3.43 6.20
C ARG A 9 -9.36 -2.37 5.56
N MET A 10 -9.89 -2.64 4.38
CA MET A 10 -10.82 -1.75 3.69
C MET A 10 -12.06 -1.45 4.54
N LEU A 11 -12.71 -2.48 5.09
CA LEU A 11 -13.90 -2.28 5.94
C LEU A 11 -13.57 -1.54 7.24
N THR A 12 -12.42 -1.80 7.87
CA THR A 12 -11.97 -1.06 9.05
C THR A 12 -11.80 0.43 8.74
N ALA A 13 -11.12 0.76 7.64
CA ALA A 13 -10.91 2.15 7.20
C ALA A 13 -12.23 2.88 6.90
N LEU A 14 -13.17 2.22 6.20
CA LEU A 14 -14.49 2.80 5.90
C LEU A 14 -15.33 3.06 7.14
N ASN A 15 -15.12 2.32 8.23
CA ASN A 15 -15.77 2.52 9.52
C ASN A 15 -15.00 3.49 10.44
N GLY A 16 -13.94 4.15 9.95
CA GLY A 16 -13.13 5.09 10.73
C GLY A 16 -12.20 4.45 11.77
N GLY A 17 -11.98 3.13 11.67
CA GLY A 17 -11.00 2.43 12.50
C GLY A 17 -9.57 2.53 11.96
N LEU A 18 -8.62 2.00 12.71
CA LEU A 18 -7.20 1.92 12.32
C LEU A 18 -6.88 0.51 11.78
N PRO A 19 -6.75 0.33 10.45
CA PRO A 19 -6.27 -0.94 9.90
C PRO A 19 -4.78 -1.13 10.21
N ASP A 20 -4.30 -2.37 10.18
CA ASP A 20 -2.90 -2.73 10.41
C ASP A 20 -1.96 -2.33 9.26
N ARG A 21 -2.50 -2.14 8.05
CA ARG A 21 -1.86 -1.45 6.91
C ARG A 21 -2.88 -0.58 6.19
N LEU A 22 -2.44 0.54 5.62
CA LEU A 22 -3.35 1.48 4.98
C LEU A 22 -3.82 0.95 3.60
N PRO A 23 -5.14 0.73 3.38
CA PRO A 23 -5.66 0.37 2.08
C PRO A 23 -5.65 1.59 1.15
N VAL A 24 -4.83 1.56 0.10
CA VAL A 24 -4.76 2.65 -0.90
C VAL A 24 -4.63 2.11 -2.31
N THR A 25 -4.99 2.92 -3.29
CA THR A 25 -4.65 2.69 -4.69
C THR A 25 -3.95 3.91 -5.26
N THR A 26 -2.89 3.69 -6.02
CA THR A 26 -2.22 4.75 -6.80
C THR A 26 -2.75 4.73 -8.23
N HIS A 27 -2.92 5.89 -8.86
CA HIS A 27 -3.21 5.98 -10.30
C HIS A 27 -1.96 5.65 -11.13
N HIS A 28 -1.56 4.39 -11.12
CA HIS A 28 -0.34 3.87 -11.72
C HIS A 28 0.93 4.59 -11.19
N VAL A 29 1.61 3.97 -10.22
CA VAL A 29 2.94 4.42 -9.86
C VAL A 29 3.85 4.35 -11.09
N MET A 30 4.35 5.50 -11.53
CA MET A 30 5.05 5.61 -12.80
C MET A 30 6.47 5.06 -12.69
N ALA A 31 6.89 4.24 -13.67
CA ALA A 31 8.26 3.71 -13.73
C ALA A 31 9.32 4.82 -13.62
N TYR A 32 9.12 5.96 -14.30
CA TYR A 32 10.02 7.11 -14.19
C TYR A 32 10.21 7.61 -12.75
N PHE A 33 9.14 7.65 -11.96
CA PHE A 33 9.23 8.07 -10.56
C PHE A 33 10.03 7.07 -9.74
N LEU A 34 9.77 5.77 -9.95
CA LEU A 34 10.48 4.69 -9.28
C LEU A 34 11.98 4.73 -9.59
N ASP A 35 12.35 4.84 -10.87
CA ASP A 35 13.74 4.87 -11.32
C ASP A 35 14.47 6.12 -10.83
N LYS A 36 13.84 7.30 -10.96
CA LYS A 36 14.50 8.57 -10.69
C LYS A 36 14.58 8.92 -9.21
N TYR A 37 13.56 8.57 -8.42
CA TYR A 37 13.42 9.06 -7.04
C TYR A 37 13.39 7.96 -5.99
N MET A 38 13.07 6.72 -6.37
CA MET A 38 12.99 5.58 -5.45
C MET A 38 14.12 4.56 -5.67
N GLY A 39 15.16 4.92 -6.43
CA GLY A 39 16.31 4.04 -6.66
C GLY A 39 16.00 2.81 -7.50
N GLY A 40 14.98 2.87 -8.36
CA GLY A 40 14.60 1.76 -9.25
C GLY A 40 13.81 0.64 -8.56
N MET A 41 13.17 0.91 -7.42
CA MET A 41 12.28 -0.05 -6.77
C MET A 41 11.16 -0.51 -7.71
N SER A 42 10.80 -1.78 -7.62
CA SER A 42 9.57 -2.29 -8.22
C SER A 42 8.33 -1.64 -7.59
N ALA A 43 7.18 -1.74 -8.27
CA ALA A 43 5.93 -1.27 -7.70
C ALA A 43 5.60 -1.94 -6.37
N TYR A 44 5.84 -3.24 -6.22
CA TYR A 44 5.61 -3.95 -4.96
C TYR A 44 6.50 -3.45 -3.82
N GLU A 45 7.79 -3.23 -4.09
CA GLU A 45 8.72 -2.64 -3.12
C GLU A 45 8.30 -1.22 -2.72
N PHE A 46 7.73 -0.45 -3.64
CA PHE A 46 7.14 0.86 -3.32
C PHE A 46 5.98 0.73 -2.30
N PHE A 47 5.06 -0.21 -2.48
CA PHE A 47 3.96 -0.42 -1.52
C PHE A 47 4.49 -0.89 -0.16
N ASP A 48 5.48 -1.79 -0.13
CA ASP A 48 6.11 -2.24 1.12
C ASP A 48 6.88 -1.11 1.82
N HIS A 49 7.60 -0.26 1.07
CA HIS A 49 8.37 0.87 1.61
C HIS A 49 7.48 1.86 2.38
N PHE A 50 6.25 2.06 1.93
CA PHE A 50 5.28 2.96 2.55
C PHE A 50 4.24 2.26 3.45
N ASP A 51 4.40 0.95 3.69
CA ASP A 51 3.47 0.10 4.46
C ASP A 51 2.01 0.20 3.97
N LEU A 52 1.85 0.23 2.65
CA LEU A 52 0.59 0.31 1.95
C LEU A 52 0.05 -1.08 1.61
N ASP A 53 -1.27 -1.20 1.48
CA ASP A 53 -1.87 -2.44 1.00
C ASP A 53 -1.67 -2.62 -0.51
N ALA A 54 -1.06 -3.74 -0.91
CA ALA A 54 -0.80 -4.10 -2.30
C ALA A 54 -1.60 -5.33 -2.79
N TRP A 55 -2.48 -5.90 -1.95
CA TRP A 55 -3.12 -7.20 -2.17
C TRP A 55 -4.62 -7.17 -1.92
#